data_AF-A0A7X7HU98-F1
#
_entry.id   AF-A0A7X7HU98-F1
#
_cell.length_a   1.000
_cell.length_b   1.000
_cell.length_c   1.000
_cell.angle_alpha   90.00
_cell.angle_beta   90.00
_cell.angle_gamma   90.00
#
_symmetry.space_group_name_H-M   'P 1'
#
loop_
_entity.id
_entity.type
_entity.pdbx_description
1 polymer ?
#
loop_
_entity_poly.entity_id
_entity_poly.type
_entity_poly.pdbx_seq_one_letter_code
_entity_poly.pdbx_strand_id
1 'polypeptide(L)'
;MEQLLVDLGAVPAVARALQRELRDRHREPHRGYHDLEHVAEVVAEVGRLLPFEPLADPVAVTLAAWFHDAIYEPTAGPGESESLSADLVVDRLPAFATTDRDPLAEEVARLVRLTAGHDP
;
A
#
# COMPACT_ATOMS: atom_id res chain seq x y z
N MET A 1 -9.00 -5.13 -1.44
CA MET A 1 -7.74 -5.53 -0.78
C MET A 1 -7.90 -6.80 0.05
N GLU A 2 -8.95 -6.94 0.87
CA GLU A 2 -9.19 -8.16 1.66
C GLU A 2 -9.15 -9.43 0.80
N GLN A 3 -9.95 -9.50 -0.28
CA GLN A 3 -9.97 -10.67 -1.16
C GLN A 3 -8.60 -10.95 -1.80
N LEU A 4 -7.90 -9.90 -2.25
CA LEU A 4 -6.53 -10.01 -2.79
C LEU A 4 -5.60 -10.70 -1.77
N LEU A 5 -5.62 -10.27 -0.51
CA LEU A 5 -4.79 -10.86 0.55
C LEU A 5 -5.20 -12.31 0.84
N VAL A 6 -6.50 -12.62 0.82
CA VAL A 6 -7.01 -13.99 0.97
C VAL A 6 -6.55 -14.89 -0.17
N ASP A 7 -6.56 -14.40 -1.40
CA ASP A 7 -6.09 -15.14 -2.59
C ASP A 7 -4.57 -15.41 -2.51
N LEU A 8 -3.83 -14.57 -1.76
CA LEU A 8 -2.42 -14.77 -1.41
C LEU A 8 -2.21 -15.72 -0.22
N GLY A 9 -3.28 -16.32 0.31
CA GLY A 9 -3.22 -17.25 1.44
C GLY A 9 -3.29 -16.60 2.81
N ALA A 10 -3.56 -15.29 2.92
CA ALA A 10 -3.77 -14.66 4.22
C ALA A 10 -5.05 -15.21 4.89
N VAL A 11 -5.00 -15.37 6.21
CA VAL A 11 -6.21 -15.71 6.98
C VAL A 11 -7.23 -14.57 6.83
N PRO A 12 -8.52 -14.82 6.53
CA PRO A 12 -9.48 -13.74 6.26
C PRO A 12 -9.62 -12.69 7.36
N ALA A 13 -9.55 -13.09 8.63
CA ALA A 13 -9.60 -12.17 9.76
C ALA A 13 -8.40 -11.21 9.78
N VAL A 14 -7.24 -11.72 9.40
CA VAL A 14 -5.97 -11.00 9.27
C VAL A 14 -6.00 -10.04 8.08
N ALA A 15 -6.43 -10.51 6.90
CA ALA A 15 -6.61 -9.67 5.71
C ALA A 15 -7.56 -8.49 5.99
N ARG A 16 -8.65 -8.74 6.72
CA ARG A 16 -9.57 -7.69 7.18
C ARG A 16 -8.94 -6.71 8.14
N ALA A 17 -8.07 -7.17 9.04
CA ALA A 17 -7.39 -6.31 10.00
C ALA A 17 -6.46 -5.32 9.29
N LEU A 18 -5.63 -5.80 8.35
CA LEU A 18 -4.78 -4.93 7.54
C LEU A 18 -5.60 -3.94 6.69
N GLN A 19 -6.73 -4.39 6.12
CA GLN A 19 -7.62 -3.48 5.39
C GLN A 19 -8.23 -2.38 6.25
N ARG A 20 -8.64 -2.68 7.47
CA ARG A 20 -9.10 -1.64 8.38
C ARG A 20 -7.96 -0.71 8.76
N GLU A 21 -6.80 -1.28 9.12
CA GLU A 21 -5.62 -0.53 9.52
C GLU A 21 -5.21 0.54 8.49
N LEU A 22 -5.13 0.17 7.20
CA LEU A 22 -4.79 1.12 6.14
C LEU A 22 -5.90 2.16 5.92
N ARG A 23 -7.17 1.74 5.96
CA ARG A 23 -8.29 2.68 5.83
C ARG A 23 -8.34 3.70 6.97
N ASP A 24 -8.04 3.26 8.19
CA ASP A 24 -8.06 4.12 9.37
C ASP A 24 -6.92 5.12 9.33
N ARG A 25 -5.72 4.71 8.87
CA ARG A 25 -4.62 5.63 8.58
C ARG A 25 -5.04 6.70 7.59
N HIS A 26 -5.56 6.31 6.43
CA HIS A 26 -6.04 7.25 5.40
C HIS A 26 -7.22 8.13 5.83
N ARG A 27 -7.81 7.89 7.01
CA ARG A 27 -8.88 8.70 7.61
C ARG A 27 -8.42 9.59 8.76
N GLU A 28 -7.11 9.62 9.06
CA GLU A 28 -6.59 10.44 10.14
C GLU A 28 -6.98 11.93 9.94
N PRO A 29 -7.49 12.63 10.97
CA PRO A 29 -8.10 13.95 10.80
C PRO A 29 -7.16 15.05 10.31
N HIS A 30 -5.85 14.85 10.42
CA HIS A 30 -4.84 15.84 10.02
C HIS A 30 -4.46 15.76 8.53
N ARG A 31 -5.04 14.82 7.78
CA ARG A 31 -4.74 14.64 6.35
C ARG A 31 -5.40 15.73 5.51
N GLY A 32 -4.64 16.21 4.53
CA GLY A 32 -5.12 17.05 3.44
C GLY A 32 -5.55 16.18 2.25
N TYR A 33 -4.94 16.41 1.09
CA TYR A 33 -5.22 15.66 -0.13
C TYR A 33 -4.90 14.15 -0.03
N HIS A 34 -3.85 13.77 0.70
CA HIS A 34 -3.42 12.36 0.85
C HIS A 34 -4.30 11.58 1.85
N ASP A 35 -5.57 11.42 1.50
CA ASP A 35 -6.63 10.81 2.31
C ASP A 35 -7.21 9.54 1.67
N LEU A 36 -8.33 9.06 2.23
CA LEU A 36 -9.00 7.85 1.75
C LEU A 36 -9.63 8.01 0.35
N GLU A 37 -9.99 9.22 -0.06
CA GLU A 37 -10.51 9.48 -1.40
C GLU A 37 -9.37 9.33 -2.42
N HIS A 38 -8.24 9.98 -2.18
CA HIS A 38 -7.03 9.86 -3.03
C HIS A 38 -6.59 8.42 -3.22
N VAL A 39 -6.41 7.65 -2.13
CA VAL A 39 -5.97 6.25 -2.27
C VAL A 39 -7.00 5.39 -3.03
N ALA A 40 -8.30 5.70 -2.91
CA ALA A 40 -9.34 5.00 -3.65
C ALA A 40 -9.26 5.30 -5.16
N GLU A 41 -8.98 6.54 -5.53
CA GLU A 41 -8.75 6.96 -6.91
C GLU A 41 -7.52 6.27 -7.51
N VAL A 42 -6.38 6.29 -6.80
CA VAL A 42 -5.14 5.63 -7.24
C VAL A 42 -5.36 4.12 -7.44
N VAL A 43 -6.02 3.44 -6.50
CA VAL A 43 -6.29 2.00 -6.60
C VAL A 43 -7.24 1.70 -7.78
N ALA A 44 -8.22 2.56 -8.02
CA ALA A 44 -9.13 2.42 -9.16
C ALA A 44 -8.37 2.56 -10.49
N GLU A 45 -7.46 3.53 -10.60
CA GLU A 45 -6.68 3.76 -11.81
C GLU A 45 -5.65 2.65 -12.03
N VAL A 46 -4.99 2.15 -10.99
CA VAL A 46 -4.16 0.93 -11.07
C VAL A 46 -4.97 -0.24 -11.63
N GLY A 47 -6.20 -0.44 -11.15
CA GLY A 47 -7.09 -1.48 -11.67
C GLY A 47 -7.43 -1.32 -13.16
N ARG A 48 -7.49 -0.08 -13.66
CA ARG A 48 -7.73 0.22 -15.08
C ARG A 48 -6.48 0.02 -15.95
N LEU A 49 -5.29 0.33 -15.43
CA LEU A 49 -4.03 0.28 -16.18
C LEU A 49 -3.41 -1.12 -16.21
N LEU A 50 -3.56 -1.91 -15.15
CA LEU A 50 -2.96 -3.26 -15.02
C LEU A 50 -3.19 -4.18 -16.23
N PRO A 51 -4.38 -4.24 -16.86
CA PRO A 51 -4.59 -5.08 -18.05
C PRO A 51 -3.70 -4.71 -19.25
N PHE A 52 -3.14 -3.49 -19.27
CA PHE A 52 -2.28 -2.98 -20.33
C PHE A 52 -0.78 -3.04 -19.96
N GLU A 53 -0.44 -3.47 -18.74
CA GLU A 53 0.93 -3.52 -18.22
C GLU A 53 1.37 -4.97 -17.93
N PRO A 54 1.72 -5.77 -18.96
CA PRO A 54 1.95 -7.21 -18.82
C PRO A 54 3.22 -7.56 -18.02
N LEU A 55 4.10 -6.59 -17.77
CA LEU A 55 5.31 -6.77 -16.97
C LEU A 55 5.11 -6.39 -15.49
N ALA A 56 3.99 -5.75 -15.15
CA ALA A 56 3.67 -5.40 -13.77
C ALA A 56 3.18 -6.63 -13.00
N ASP A 57 3.63 -6.79 -11.75
CA ASP A 57 3.00 -7.72 -10.81
C ASP A 57 1.71 -7.05 -10.27
N PRO A 58 0.52 -7.56 -10.61
CA PRO A 58 -0.74 -6.95 -10.19
C PRO A 58 -0.89 -6.89 -8.67
N VAL A 59 -0.33 -7.87 -7.96
CA VAL A 59 -0.39 -7.94 -6.50
C VAL A 59 0.49 -6.85 -5.91
N ALA A 60 1.76 -6.79 -6.34
CA ALA A 60 2.72 -5.84 -5.79
C ALA A 60 2.28 -4.40 -6.05
N VAL A 61 1.82 -4.09 -7.28
CA VAL A 61 1.36 -2.74 -7.63
C VAL A 61 0.09 -2.36 -6.88
N THR A 62 -0.87 -3.28 -6.72
CA THR A 62 -2.09 -2.98 -5.96
C THR A 62 -1.79 -2.75 -4.48
N LEU A 63 -0.89 -3.53 -3.88
CA LEU A 63 -0.47 -3.31 -2.50
C LEU A 63 0.29 -1.99 -2.35
N ALA A 64 1.24 -1.69 -3.25
CA ALA A 64 1.96 -0.42 -3.24
C ALA A 64 1.01 0.78 -3.31
N ALA A 65 -0.03 0.72 -4.15
CA ALA A 65 -1.07 1.74 -4.21
C ALA A 65 -1.79 1.96 -2.87
N TRP A 66 -2.10 0.90 -2.11
CA TRP A 66 -2.70 1.05 -0.78
C TRP A 66 -1.74 1.62 0.27
N PHE A 67 -0.44 1.30 0.15
CA PHE A 67 0.57 1.66 1.13
C PHE A 67 1.25 3.02 0.88
N HIS A 68 1.24 3.57 -0.35
CA HIS A 68 2.15 4.67 -0.72
C HIS A 68 2.12 5.88 0.22
N ASP A 69 0.94 6.25 0.73
CA ASP A 69 0.75 7.32 1.72
C ASP A 69 0.16 6.82 3.04
N ALA A 70 0.38 5.54 3.40
CA ALA A 70 -0.16 4.98 4.63
C ALA A 70 0.33 5.74 5.87
N ILE A 71 1.58 6.20 5.86
CA ILE A 71 2.10 7.17 6.83
C ILE A 71 2.09 8.54 6.17
N TYR A 72 1.44 9.51 6.82
CA TYR A 72 1.40 10.91 6.39
C TYR A 72 1.88 11.79 7.54
N GLU A 73 3.11 12.30 7.42
CA GLU A 73 3.71 13.23 8.37
C GLU A 73 3.89 14.59 7.68
N PRO A 74 3.01 15.58 7.95
CA PRO A 74 3.02 16.89 7.29
C PRO A 74 4.32 17.68 7.49
N THR A 75 5.09 17.35 8.52
CA THR A 75 6.36 18.03 8.84
C THR A 75 7.59 17.31 8.32
N ALA A 76 7.42 16.14 7.67
CA ALA A 76 8.51 15.33 7.16
C ALA A 76 9.16 15.98 5.92
N GLY A 77 10.43 15.62 5.68
CA GLY A 77 11.11 15.99 4.45
C GLY A 77 10.51 15.30 3.22
N PRO A 78 10.84 15.79 2.00
CA PRO A 78 10.41 15.13 0.77
C PRO A 78 10.84 13.65 0.75
N GLY A 79 9.90 12.73 0.46
CA GLY A 79 10.18 11.29 0.39
C GLY A 79 10.22 10.54 1.73
N GLU A 80 10.12 11.25 2.86
CA GLU A 80 10.21 10.63 4.19
C GLU A 80 8.92 9.89 4.57
N SER A 81 7.75 10.45 4.25
CA SER A 81 6.45 9.78 4.46
C SER A 81 6.35 8.49 3.65
N GLU A 82 6.87 8.48 2.42
CA GLU A 82 6.94 7.32 1.53
C GLU A 82 7.93 6.28 2.07
N SER A 83 9.08 6.73 2.59
CA SER A 83 10.05 5.82 3.22
C SER A 83 9.46 5.14 4.46
N LEU A 84 8.77 5.89 5.32
CA LEU A 84 8.07 5.34 6.49
C LEU A 84 6.93 4.40 6.09
N SER A 85 6.21 4.73 5.02
CA SER A 85 5.17 3.88 4.45
C SER A 85 5.73 2.58 3.88
N ALA A 86 6.92 2.63 3.26
CA ALA A 86 7.63 1.45 2.79
C ALA A 86 8.15 0.57 3.93
N ASP A 87 8.57 1.17 5.05
CA ASP A 87 8.97 0.41 6.23
C ASP A 87 7.75 -0.27 6.88
N LEU A 88 6.59 0.40 6.88
CA LEU A 88 5.32 -0.21 7.31
C LEU A 88 4.94 -1.45 6.50
N VAL A 89 5.25 -1.47 5.19
CA VAL A 89 5.05 -2.66 4.33
C VAL A 89 5.84 -3.85 4.85
N VAL A 90 7.14 -3.65 5.12
CA VAL A 90 8.06 -4.68 5.60
C VAL A 90 7.61 -5.20 6.97
N ASP A 91 7.11 -4.31 7.83
CA ASP A 91 6.61 -4.68 9.15
C ASP A 91 5.28 -5.46 9.12
N ARG A 92 4.40 -5.17 8.15
CA ARG A 92 3.02 -5.69 8.14
C ARG A 92 2.83 -6.91 7.27
N LEU A 93 3.41 -6.95 6.07
CA LEU A 93 3.14 -8.06 5.14
C LEU A 93 3.59 -9.44 5.66
N PRO A 94 4.76 -9.60 6.30
CA PRO A 94 5.18 -10.90 6.85
C PRO A 94 4.26 -11.39 7.97
N ALA A 95 3.74 -10.48 8.80
CA ALA A 95 2.88 -10.82 9.93
C ALA A 95 1.51 -11.40 9.53
N PHE A 96 1.16 -11.32 8.25
CA PHE A 96 -0.18 -11.63 7.76
C PHE A 96 -0.22 -12.73 6.70
N ALA A 97 0.93 -13.31 6.35
CA ALA A 97 1.05 -14.37 5.36
C ALA A 97 1.34 -15.74 5.99
N THR A 98 0.76 -16.79 5.41
CA THR A 98 1.05 -18.20 5.76
C THR A 98 2.18 -18.80 4.92
N THR A 99 2.81 -17.98 4.07
CA THR A 99 3.86 -18.37 3.10
C THR A 99 4.99 -17.36 3.16
N ASP A 100 6.19 -17.72 2.68
CA ASP A 100 7.32 -16.79 2.54
C ASP A 100 6.95 -15.65 1.57
N ARG A 101 6.85 -14.43 2.10
CA ARG A 101 6.44 -13.22 1.38
C ARG A 101 7.50 -12.13 1.44
N ASP A 102 8.70 -12.44 1.89
CA ASP A 102 9.79 -11.46 2.00
C ASP A 102 10.08 -10.80 0.64
N PRO A 103 10.16 -11.53 -0.50
CA PRO A 103 10.36 -10.89 -1.80
C PRO A 103 9.20 -9.99 -2.24
N LEU A 104 7.96 -10.32 -1.87
CA LEU A 104 6.80 -9.48 -2.17
C LEU A 104 6.82 -8.21 -1.32
N ALA A 105 7.14 -8.32 -0.03
CA ALA A 105 7.24 -7.18 0.86
C ALA A 105 8.35 -6.22 0.43
N GLU A 106 9.50 -6.74 0.03
CA GLU A 106 10.60 -5.96 -0.54
C GLU A 106 10.18 -5.24 -1.83
N GLU A 107 9.50 -5.92 -2.74
CA GLU A 107 9.05 -5.31 -4.00
C GLU A 107 7.99 -4.23 -3.77
N VAL A 108 7.01 -4.47 -2.91
CA VAL A 108 6.01 -3.46 -2.54
C VAL A 108 6.68 -2.26 -1.87
N ALA A 109 7.62 -2.48 -0.95
CA ALA A 109 8.36 -1.40 -0.30
C ALA A 109 9.21 -0.60 -1.30
N ARG A 110 9.82 -1.27 -2.30
CA ARG A 110 10.54 -0.60 -3.40
C ARG A 110 9.60 0.28 -4.23
N LEU A 111 8.43 -0.24 -4.61
CA LEU A 111 7.43 0.52 -5.38
C LEU A 111 6.91 1.73 -4.61
N VAL A 112 6.68 1.61 -3.30
CA VAL A 112 6.30 2.75 -2.45
C VAL A 112 7.40 3.81 -2.42
N ARG A 113 8.67 3.45 -2.24
CA ARG A 113 9.76 4.46 -2.25
C ARG A 113 9.87 5.21 -3.58
N LEU A 114 9.44 4.61 -4.69
CA LEU A 114 9.43 5.28 -6.00
C LEU A 114 8.38 6.40 -6.11
N THR A 115 7.42 6.48 -5.18
CA THR A 115 6.44 7.58 -5.17
C THR A 115 6.98 8.84 -4.48
N ALA A 116 8.18 8.84 -3.90
CA ALA A 116 8.74 9.99 -3.16
C ALA A 116 8.79 11.34 -3.91
N GLY A 117 8.70 11.33 -5.23
CA GLY A 117 8.66 12.54 -6.07
C GLY A 117 7.29 12.83 -6.68
N HIS A 118 6.23 12.14 -6.26
CA HIS A 118 4.89 12.38 -6.75
C HIS A 118 4.35 13.70 -6.15
N ASP A 119 3.80 14.55 -7.02
CA ASP A 119 3.17 15.83 -6.65
C ASP A 119 1.75 15.79 -7.25
N PRO A 120 0.71 15.56 -6.44
CA PRO A 120 -0.66 15.33 -6.93
C PRO A 120 -1.36 16.56 -7.55
#